data_AF-A0A9D7I152-F1
#
_entry.id   AF-A0A9D7I152-F1
#
_cell.length_a   1.000
_cell.length_b   1.000
_cell.length_c   1.000
_cell.angle_alpha   90.00
_cell.angle_beta   90.00
_cell.angle_gamma   90.00
#
_symmetry.space_group_name_H-M   'P 1'
#
loop_
_entity.id
_entity.type
_entity.pdbx_description
1 polymer ?
#
loop_
_entity_poly.entity_id
_entity_poly.type
_entity_poly.pdbx_seq_one_letter_code
_entity_poly.pdbx_strand_id
1 'polypeptide(L)' 'MMLQDTLFFRIHKSFLINMKHIKEYQKGEGGFVTMTNGKQLEVSRRKKESFVTKMKEVFKY' A
#
# COMPACT_ATOMS: atom_id res chain seq x y z
N MET A 1 -10.71 -23.30 2.34
CA MET A 1 -10.90 -21.90 1.90
C MET A 1 -9.60 -21.15 2.15
N MET A 2 -8.94 -20.66 1.09
CA MET A 2 -7.64 -19.98 1.19
C MET A 2 -7.79 -18.63 1.90
N LEU A 3 -6.92 -18.39 2.89
CA LEU A 3 -6.85 -17.14 3.66
C LEU A 3 -6.42 -16.00 2.71
N GLN A 4 -7.37 -15.14 2.34
CA GLN A 4 -7.21 -13.71 2.05
C GLN A 4 -5.78 -13.20 1.71
N ASP A 5 -5.19 -13.63 0.60
CA ASP A 5 -3.94 -13.07 0.03
C ASP A 5 -4.09 -11.60 -0.43
N THR A 6 -5.26 -11.01 -0.26
CA THR A 6 -5.58 -9.64 -0.67
C THR A 6 -4.99 -8.56 0.26
N LEU A 7 -4.41 -8.94 1.40
CA LEU A 7 -3.95 -8.02 2.44
C LEU A 7 -2.49 -7.60 2.32
N PHE A 8 -1.65 -8.32 1.56
CA PHE A 8 -0.26 -7.91 1.36
C PHE A 8 -0.05 -7.31 -0.02
N PHE A 9 0.69 -6.20 -0.09
CA PHE A 9 1.02 -5.54 -1.35
C PHE A 9 2.49 -5.14 -1.40
N ARG A 10 3.13 -5.44 -2.53
CA ARG A 10 4.53 -5.10 -2.76
C ARG A 10 4.64 -3.71 -3.38
N ILE A 11 4.94 -2.69 -2.58
CA ILE A 11 5.06 -1.28 -3.00
C ILE A 11 6.42 -0.93 -3.64
N HIS A 12 7.47 -1.70 -3.34
CA HIS A 12 8.83 -1.50 -3.85
C HIS A 12 9.49 -2.86 -4.14
N LYS A 13 10.65 -2.89 -4.82
CA LYS A 13 11.38 -4.15 -5.03
C LYS A 13 11.77 -4.84 -3.73
N SER A 14 12.01 -4.08 -2.66
CA SER A 14 12.45 -4.58 -1.35
C SER A 14 11.36 -4.55 -0.28
N PHE A 15 10.18 -3.97 -0.56
CA PHE A 15 9.17 -3.72 0.48
C PHE A 15 7.83 -4.37 0.13
N LEU A 16 7.40 -5.26 1.02
CA LEU A 16 6.06 -5.86 1.09
C LEU A 16 5.37 -5.30 2.33
N ILE A 17 4.20 -4.71 2.18
CA ILE A 17 3.44 -4.10 3.28
C ILE A 17 2.09 -4.79 3.46
N ASN A 18 1.55 -4.71 4.67
CA ASN A 18 0.20 -5.16 4.96
C ASN A 18 -0.78 -3.99 4.83
N MET A 19 -1.76 -4.12 3.96
CA MET A 19 -2.75 -3.09 3.64
C MET A 19 -3.74 -2.81 4.75
N LYS A 20 -3.97 -3.75 5.69
CA LYS A 20 -4.77 -3.47 6.91
C LYS A 20 -4.08 -2.50 7.86
N HIS A 21 -2.76 -2.38 7.76
CA HIS A 21 -1.95 -1.57 8.67
C HIS A 21 -1.47 -0.27 8.02
N ILE A 22 -2.07 0.13 6.90
CA ILE A 22 -1.83 1.44 6.30
C ILE A 22 -2.62 2.48 7.11
N LYS A 23 -1.94 3.56 7.51
CA LYS A 23 -2.55 4.72 8.14
C LYS A 23 -3.02 5.72 7.09
N GLU A 24 -2.16 6.05 6.12
CA GLU A 24 -2.46 6.99 5.05
C GLU A 24 -1.54 6.77 3.84
N TYR A 25 -1.98 7.26 2.69
CA TYR A 25 -1.17 7.36 1.48
C TYR A 25 -1.15 8.80 0.99
N GLN A 26 0.05 9.35 0.86
CA GLN A 26 0.26 10.69 0.34
C GLN A 26 0.59 10.63 -1.15
N LYS A 27 -0.33 11.13 -1.98
CA LYS A 27 -0.15 11.26 -3.42
C LYS A 27 0.67 12.53 -3.73
N GLY A 28 2.00 12.40 -3.81
CA GLY A 28 2.93 13.46 -4.21
C GLY A 28 4.04 12.97 -5.15
N GLU A 29 5.08 13.78 -5.37
CA GLU A 29 6.21 13.48 -6.29
C GLU A 29 6.82 12.09 -6.03
N GLY A 30 6.99 11.70 -4.77
CA GLY A 30 7.50 10.39 -4.34
C GLY A 30 6.42 9.33 -4.11
N GLY A 31 5.21 9.72 -3.72
CA GLY A 31 4.11 8.79 -3.39
C GLY A 31 4.47 7.90 -2.20
N PHE A 32 4.09 8.31 -0.99
CA PHE A 32 4.50 7.64 0.25
C PHE A 32 3.31 7.02 0.95
N VAL A 33 3.54 5.88 1.60
CA VAL A 33 2.57 5.25 2.49
C VAL A 33 3.08 5.35 3.92
N THR A 34 2.23 5.83 4.81
CA THR A 34 2.50 5.83 6.25
C THR A 34 1.79 4.62 6.85
N MET A 35 2.55 3.77 7.53
CA MET A 35 2.03 2.61 8.25
C MET A 35 1.53 3.01 9.65
N THR A 36 0.69 2.18 10.26
CA THR A 36 0.14 2.39 11.62
C THR A 36 1.21 2.48 12.71
N ASN A 37 2.39 1.88 12.49
CA ASN A 37 3.56 2.01 13.37
C ASN A 37 4.37 3.30 13.13
N GLY A 38 3.90 4.22 12.30
CA GLY A 38 4.56 5.49 11.97
C GLY A 38 5.66 5.38 10.90
N LYS A 39 5.98 4.19 10.39
CA LYS A 39 6.98 4.05 9.31
C LYS A 39 6.42 4.58 7.99
N GLN A 40 7.18 5.46 7.34
CA GLN A 40 6.90 5.91 5.98
C GLN A 40 7.72 5.10 4.97
N LEU A 41 7.06 4.62 3.92
CA LEU A 41 7.68 3.86 2.85
C LEU A 41 7.31 4.46 1.50
N GLU A 42 8.31 4.59 0.63
CA GLU A 42 8.09 5.08 -0.73
C GLU A 42 7.50 3.99 -1.62
N VAL A 43 6.49 4.37 -2.40
CA VAL A 43 5.87 3.50 -3.41
C VAL A 43 6.53 3.79 -4.76
N SER A 44 7.12 2.75 -5.37
CA SER A 44 7.73 2.88 -6.69
C SER A 44 6.76 3.51 -7.69
N ARG A 45 7.21 4.49 -8.49
CA ARG A 45 6.39 5.18 -9.50
C ARG A 45 5.54 4.24 -10.36
N ARG A 46 6.13 3.14 -10.84
CA ARG A 46 5.45 2.10 -11.65
C ARG A 46 4.35 1.34 -10.91
N LYS A 47 4.40 1.30 -9.57
CA LYS A 47 3.45 0.59 -8.71
C LYS A 47 2.44 1.52 -8.04
N LYS A 48 2.63 2.84 -8.09
CA LYS A 48 1.70 3.82 -7.51
C LYS A 48 0.27 3.59 -8.00
N GLU A 49 0.10 3.39 -9.30
CA GLU A 49 -1.22 3.19 -9.90
C GLU A 49 -1.88 1.89 -9.42
N SER A 50 -1.17 0.77 -9.50
CA SER A 50 -1.67 -0.52 -8.98
C SER A 50 -1.94 -0.49 -7.48
N PHE A 51 -1.12 0.23 -6.71
CA PHE A 51 -1.30 0.41 -5.27
C PHE A 51 -2.57 1.21 -4.94
N VAL A 52 -2.79 2.33 -5.64
CA VAL A 52 -3.99 3.15 -5.46
C VAL A 52 -5.24 2.37 -5.85
N THR A 53 -5.20 1.62 -6.95
CA THR A 53 -6.31 0.75 -7.35
C THR A 53 -6.62 -0.27 -6.26
N LYS A 54 -5.60 -0.92 -5.70
CA LYS A 54 -5.86 -1.92 -4.66
C LYS A 54 -6.28 -1.33 -3.32
N MET A 55 -5.78 -0.15 -2.95
CA MET A 55 -6.33 0.59 -1.80
C MET A 55 -7.83 0.88 -2.00
N LYS A 56 -8.26 1.28 -3.20
CA LYS A 56 -9.69 1.49 -3.47
C LYS A 56 -10.51 0.21 -3.34
N GLU A 57 -9.96 -0.97 -3.67
CA GLU A 57 -10.65 -2.25 -3.45
C GLU A 57 -10.74 -2.62 -1.97
N VAL A 58 -9.67 -2.41 -1.20
CA VAL A 58 -9.59 -2.81 0.21
C VAL A 58 -10.37 -1.87 1.13
N PHE A 59 -10.35 -0.57 0.84
CA PHE A 59 -11.03 0.47 1.64
C PHE A 59 -12.39 0.87 1.07
N LYS A 60 -12.92 0.11 0.09
CA LYS A 60 -14.27 0.32 -0.43
C LYS A 60 -15.30 -0.03 0.66
N TYR A 61 -16.02 0.99 1.10
CA TYR A 61 -17.43 0.87 1.49
C TYR A 61 -18.29 0.77 0.23
#